data_AF-A0A3B0ZG25-F1
#
_entry.id   AF-A0A3B0ZG25-F1
#
_cell.length_a   1.000
_cell.length_b   1.000
_cell.length_c   1.000
_cell.angle_alpha   90.00
_cell.angle_beta   90.00
_cell.angle_gamma   90.00
#
_symmetry.space_group_name_H-M   'P 1'
#
loop_
_entity.id
_entity.type
_entity.pdbx_description
1 polymer ?
#
loop_
_entity_poly.entity_id
_entity_poly.type
_entity_poly.pdbx_seq_one_letter_code
_entity_poly.pdbx_strand_id
1 'polypeptide(L)'
;MYGLDVSLGTLNAITDQLLAELKEWHDRPLESHYPIVWMDALHYKVKEDGRYGSKAIYTLLSLNLDGEKEILGLYLSENEGANDGLTVLTELQNRGVEDILIACIDGLTGFS
;
A
#
# COMPACT_ATOMS: atom_id res chain seq x y z
N MET A 1 -32.11 7.83 8.83
CA MET A 1 -30.76 8.08 8.28
C MET A 1 -30.92 9.22 7.27
N TYR A 2 -30.49 10.42 7.67
CA TYR A 2 -30.45 11.77 7.03
C TYR A 2 -31.43 12.26 5.94
N GLY A 3 -32.30 11.45 5.31
CA GLY A 3 -33.33 11.94 4.38
C GLY A 3 -32.80 12.64 3.12
N LEU A 4 -31.49 12.56 2.87
CA LEU A 4 -30.81 13.14 1.72
C LEU A 4 -30.63 12.06 0.65
N ASP A 5 -31.12 12.33 -0.55
CA ASP A 5 -30.85 11.52 -1.74
C ASP A 5 -29.55 12.02 -2.38
N VAL A 6 -28.48 11.22 -2.24
CA VAL A 6 -27.14 11.57 -2.74
C VAL A 6 -26.83 10.67 -3.92
N SER A 7 -26.58 11.28 -5.08
CA SER A 7 -26.25 10.53 -6.29
C SER A 7 -24.88 9.85 -6.18
N LEU A 8 -24.70 8.73 -6.88
CA LEU A 8 -23.39 8.06 -7.00
C LEU A 8 -22.30 9.00 -7.55
N GLY A 9 -22.65 9.88 -8.49
CA GLY A 9 -21.72 10.86 -9.03
C GLY A 9 -21.25 11.87 -7.98
N THR A 10 -22.14 12.28 -7.07
CA THR A 10 -21.79 13.16 -5.95
C THR A 10 -20.88 12.45 -4.95
N LEU A 11 -21.14 11.18 -4.62
CA LEU A 11 -20.28 10.39 -3.74
C LEU A 11 -18.88 10.24 -4.32
N ASN A 12 -18.77 9.90 -5.61
CA ASN A 12 -17.48 9.79 -6.30
C ASN A 12 -16.71 11.12 -6.29
N ALA A 13 -17.39 12.23 -6.61
CA ALA A 13 -16.75 13.55 -6.61
C ALA A 13 -16.26 13.99 -5.22
N ILE A 14 -16.89 13.51 -4.15
CA ILE A 14 -16.42 13.74 -2.77
C ILE A 14 -15.22 12.84 -2.47
N THR A 15 -15.27 11.56 -2.82
CA THR A 15 -14.13 10.64 -2.58
C THR A 15 -12.89 11.01 -3.40
N ASP A 16 -13.09 11.53 -4.62
CA ASP A 16 -12.00 11.94 -5.51
C ASP A 16 -11.19 13.11 -4.93
N GLN A 17 -11.78 13.91 -4.04
CA GLN A 17 -11.05 14.99 -3.34
C GLN A 17 -9.96 14.45 -2.41
N LEU A 18 -10.08 13.20 -1.95
CA LEU A 18 -9.09 12.56 -1.08
C LEU A 18 -7.88 12.03 -1.87
N LEU A 19 -7.93 11.99 -3.20
CA LEU A 19 -6.84 11.40 -4.01
C LEU A 19 -5.51 12.13 -3.81
N ALA A 20 -5.54 13.45 -3.68
CA ALA A 20 -4.34 14.24 -3.42
C ALA A 20 -3.76 13.93 -2.03
N GLU A 21 -4.60 13.89 -1.01
CA GLU A 21 -4.21 13.58 0.37
C GLU A 21 -3.67 12.14 0.50
N LEU A 22 -4.31 11.17 -0.17
CA LEU A 22 -3.83 9.79 -0.21
C LEU A 22 -2.46 9.69 -0.88
N LYS A 23 -2.23 10.47 -1.93
CA LYS A 23 -0.92 10.52 -2.59
C LYS A 23 0.14 11.15 -1.68
N GLU A 24 -0.17 12.26 -1.03
CA GLU A 24 0.74 12.90 -0.07
C GLU A 24 1.06 11.96 1.11
N TRP A 25 0.07 11.25 1.62
CA TRP A 25 0.24 10.23 2.65
C TRP A 25 1.11 9.06 2.18
N HIS A 26 0.91 8.62 0.93
CA HIS A 26 1.69 7.55 0.33
C HIS A 26 3.16 7.98 0.13
N ASP A 27 3.40 9.18 -0.39
CA ASP A 27 4.74 9.68 -0.72
C ASP A 27 5.45 10.35 0.49
N ARG A 28 4.85 10.30 1.69
CA ARG A 28 5.38 10.94 2.90
C ARG A 28 6.77 10.39 3.25
N PRO A 29 7.68 11.22 3.80
CA PRO A 29 8.95 10.73 4.31
C PRO A 29 8.72 9.72 5.45
N LEU A 30 9.58 8.71 5.50
CA LEU A 30 9.58 7.66 6.51
C LEU A 30 10.78 7.81 7.45
N GLU A 31 10.73 7.13 8.59
CA GLU A 31 11.87 7.02 9.48
C GLU A 31 12.98 6.18 8.83
N SER A 32 14.24 6.42 9.23
CA SER A 32 15.37 5.72 8.64
C SER A 32 15.49 4.26 9.06
N HIS A 33 14.94 3.87 10.21
CA HIS A 33 15.12 2.52 10.74
C HIS A 33 13.79 1.94 11.22
N TYR A 34 13.48 0.73 10.75
CA TYR A 34 12.32 -0.02 11.22
C TYR A 34 12.74 -1.37 11.82
N PRO A 35 12.49 -1.61 13.12
CA PRO A 35 12.84 -2.87 13.76
C PRO A 35 12.11 -4.08 13.15
N ILE A 36 10.84 -3.92 12.75
CA ILE A 36 10.07 -4.99 12.11
C ILE A 36 9.20 -4.42 11.00
N VAL A 37 9.20 -5.07 9.84
CA VAL A 37 8.28 -4.80 8.73
C VAL A 37 7.61 -6.11 8.31
N TRP A 38 6.29 -6.09 8.19
CA TRP A 38 5.47 -7.14 7.60
C TRP A 38 5.00 -6.73 6.22
N MET A 39 5.13 -7.63 5.25
CA MET A 39 4.54 -7.47 3.93
C MET A 39 3.57 -8.61 3.66
N ASP A 40 2.30 -8.24 3.46
CA ASP A 40 1.20 -9.17 3.19
C ASP A 40 0.48 -8.79 1.89
N ALA A 41 -0.11 -9.76 1.21
CA ALA A 41 -0.77 -9.60 -0.08
C ALA A 41 -2.25 -9.98 -0.02
N LEU A 42 -3.13 -9.00 -0.17
CA LEU A 42 -4.58 -9.21 -0.20
C LEU A 42 -5.10 -9.21 -1.64
N HIS A 43 -5.82 -10.26 -2.02
CA HIS A 43 -6.36 -10.39 -3.37
C HIS A 43 -7.79 -9.82 -3.47
N TYR A 44 -7.98 -8.82 -4.33
CA TYR A 44 -9.26 -8.18 -4.59
C TYR A 44 -9.73 -8.42 -6.03
N LYS A 45 -11.05 -8.46 -6.22
CA LYS A 45 -11.66 -8.43 -7.56
C LYS A 45 -11.85 -6.98 -8.00
N VAL A 46 -11.03 -6.55 -8.94
CA VAL A 46 -11.03 -5.18 -9.48
C VAL A 46 -11.60 -5.20 -10.89
N LYS A 47 -12.40 -4.20 -11.23
CA LYS A 47 -12.93 -4.03 -12.59
C LYS A 47 -12.11 -2.98 -13.34
N GLU A 48 -11.46 -3.40 -14.42
CA GLU A 48 -10.72 -2.53 -15.35
C GLU A 48 -11.17 -2.83 -16.78
N ASP A 49 -11.34 -1.79 -17.59
CA ASP A 49 -11.78 -1.88 -18.99
C ASP A 49 -13.00 -2.81 -19.22
N GLY A 50 -13.92 -2.80 -18.26
CA GLY A 50 -15.14 -3.60 -18.30
C GLY A 50 -14.99 -5.07 -17.88
N ARG A 51 -13.79 -5.53 -17.53
CA ARG A 51 -13.50 -6.91 -17.11
C ARG A 51 -13.09 -6.97 -15.64
N TYR A 52 -13.52 -8.03 -14.95
CA TYR A 52 -13.09 -8.29 -13.57
C TYR A 52 -11.82 -9.13 -13.57
N GLY A 53 -10.76 -8.62 -12.94
CA GLY A 53 -9.51 -9.32 -12.69
C GLY A 53 -9.28 -9.52 -11.19
N SER A 54 -8.47 -10.53 -10.83
CA SER A 54 -7.90 -10.63 -9.49
C SER A 54 -6.63 -9.78 -9.47
N LYS A 55 -6.54 -8.82 -8.56
CA LYS A 55 -5.30 -8.06 -8.30
C LYS A 55 -4.87 -8.24 -6.85
N ALA A 56 -3.58 -8.37 -6.62
CA ALA A 56 -3.02 -8.38 -5.27
C ALA A 56 -2.67 -6.95 -4.85
N ILE A 57 -2.97 -6.61 -3.60
CA ILE A 57 -2.54 -5.38 -2.94
C ILE A 57 -1.57 -5.77 -1.84
N TYR A 58 -0.31 -5.37 -2.00
CA TYR A 58 0.70 -5.49 -0.98
C TYR A 58 0.52 -4.40 0.06
N THR A 59 0.41 -4.81 1.33
CA THR A 59 0.33 -3.91 2.48
C THR A 59 1.60 -4.05 3.28
N LEU A 60 2.30 -2.94 3.50
CA LEU A 60 3.48 -2.89 4.35
C LEU A 60 3.12 -2.26 5.69
N LEU A 61 3.17 -3.08 6.74
CA LEU A 61 2.97 -2.66 8.12
C LEU A 61 4.33 -2.69 8.82
N SER A 62 4.66 -1.68 9.60
CA SER A 62 5.88 -1.66 10.40
C SER A 62 5.58 -1.45 11.88
N LEU A 63 6.58 -1.75 12.70
CA LEU A 63 6.73 -1.25 14.06
C LEU A 63 7.86 -0.20 14.02
N ASN A 64 7.60 1.04 14.43
CA ASN A 64 8.63 2.08 14.51
C ASN A 64 9.48 1.94 15.79
N LEU A 65 10.47 2.82 15.95
CA LEU A 65 11.37 2.80 17.11
C LEU A 65 10.67 3.15 18.43
N ASP A 66 9.54 3.85 18.37
CA ASP A 66 8.68 4.16 19.52
C ASP A 66 7.76 2.99 19.91
N GLY A 67 7.76 1.90 19.12
CA GLY A 67 6.90 0.74 19.35
C GLY A 67 5.47 0.91 18.86
N GLU A 68 5.22 1.89 17.98
CA GLU A 68 3.95 2.15 17.34
C GLU A 68 3.85 1.45 15.99
N LYS A 69 2.65 1.00 15.63
CA LYS A 69 2.41 0.39 14.33
C LYS A 69 2.02 1.45 13.32
N GLU A 70 2.61 1.40 12.13
CA GLU A 70 2.20 2.25 11.02
C GLU A 70 2.20 1.51 9.68
N ILE A 71 1.38 1.99 8.74
CA ILE A 71 1.37 1.49 7.37
C ILE A 71 2.35 2.33 6.56
N LEU A 72 3.40 1.69 6.04
CA LEU A 72 4.41 2.34 5.22
C LEU A 72 3.91 2.60 3.80
N GLY A 73 3.11 1.71 3.24
CA GLY A 73 2.58 1.85 1.89
C GLY A 73 1.62 0.74 1.49
N LEU A 74 0.90 1.00 0.39
CA LEU A 74 -0.01 0.07 -0.28
C LEU A 74 0.35 0.02 -1.76
N TYR A 75 0.63 -1.17 -2.29
CA TYR A 75 1.12 -1.33 -3.66
C TYR A 75 0.25 -2.32 -4.43
N LEU A 76 -0.27 -1.90 -5.57
CA LEU A 76 -1.02 -2.77 -6.46
C LEU A 76 -0.05 -3.59 -7.32
N SER A 77 -0.16 -4.91 -7.27
CA SER A 77 0.56 -5.81 -8.16
C SER A 77 -0.19 -5.96 -9.47
N GLU A 78 0.49 -5.71 -10.60
CA GLU A 78 -0.06 -5.99 -11.92
C GLU A 78 0.27 -7.40 -12.42
N ASN A 79 1.35 -8.02 -11.91
CA ASN A 79 1.76 -9.39 -12.23
C ASN A 79 2.45 -10.03 -11.03
N GLU A 80 2.23 -11.33 -10.77
CA GLU A 80 2.84 -12.14 -9.70
C GLU A 80 4.36 -12.40 -9.92
N GLY A 81 5.14 -11.36 -10.25
CA GLY A 81 6.57 -11.45 -10.57
C GLY A 81 7.46 -10.85 -9.48
N ALA A 82 8.69 -11.35 -9.39
CA ALA A 82 9.73 -10.88 -8.46
C ALA A 82 10.12 -9.39 -8.58
N ASN A 83 9.68 -8.69 -9.63
CA ASN A 83 9.98 -7.27 -9.85
C ASN A 83 9.18 -6.33 -8.93
N ASP A 84 8.06 -6.80 -8.37
CA ASP A 84 7.20 -5.97 -7.52
C ASP A 84 7.88 -5.68 -6.17
N GLY A 85 8.54 -6.68 -5.60
CA GLY A 85 9.27 -6.55 -4.34
C GLY A 85 10.41 -5.54 -4.36
N LEU A 86 11.22 -5.57 -5.42
CA LEU A 86 12.34 -4.62 -5.58
C LEU A 86 11.83 -3.19 -5.75
N THR A 87 10.71 -3.01 -6.45
CA THR A 87 10.08 -1.70 -6.63
C THR A 87 9.62 -1.13 -5.30
N VAL A 88 8.96 -1.94 -4.46
CA VAL A 88 8.57 -1.55 -3.10
C VAL A 88 9.78 -1.14 -2.26
N LEU A 89 10.82 -1.97 -2.21
CA LEU A 89 12.02 -1.65 -1.42
C LEU A 89 12.72 -0.37 -1.90
N THR A 90 12.78 -0.16 -3.21
CA THR A 90 13.35 1.06 -3.80
C THR A 90 12.54 2.30 -3.40
N GLU A 91 11.22 2.17 -3.35
CA GLU A 91 10.32 3.25 -2.96
C GLU A 91 10.48 3.62 -1.48
N LEU A 92 10.57 2.62 -0.59
CA LEU A 92 10.89 2.84 0.83
C LEU A 92 12.22 3.56 1.00
N GLN A 93 13.26 3.13 0.28
CA GLN A 93 14.58 3.77 0.33
C GLN A 93 14.51 5.24 -0.11
N ASN A 94 13.79 5.52 -1.20
CA ASN A 94 13.61 6.90 -1.69
C ASN A 94 12.84 7.78 -0.70
N ARG A 95 12.03 7.20 0.18
CA ARG A 95 11.30 7.89 1.24
C ARG A 95 12.07 8.03 2.55
N GLY A 96 13.29 7.51 2.62
CA GLY A 96 14.21 7.73 3.74
C GLY A 96 14.54 6.49 4.56
N VAL A 97 13.97 5.32 4.24
CA VAL A 97 14.31 4.07 4.95
C VAL A 97 15.74 3.65 4.60
N GLU A 98 16.56 3.49 5.62
CA GLU A 98 17.97 3.06 5.51
C GLU A 98 18.15 1.60 5.92
N ASP A 99 17.42 1.13 6.94
CA ASP A 99 17.56 -0.25 7.44
C ASP A 99 16.24 -0.85 7.98
N ILE A 100 16.08 -2.15 7.78
CA ILE A 100 14.98 -2.97 8.29
C ILE A 100 15.59 -4.19 8.97
N LEU A 101 15.46 -4.29 10.30
CA LEU A 101 16.14 -5.35 11.05
C LEU A 101 15.49 -6.72 10.84
N ILE A 102 14.16 -6.76 10.76
CA ILE A 102 13.38 -7.98 10.54
C ILE A 102 12.31 -7.71 9.48
N ALA A 103 12.38 -8.41 8.35
CA ALA A 103 11.34 -8.43 7.34
C ALA A 103 10.58 -9.76 7.39
N CYS A 104 9.27 -9.71 7.62
CA CYS A 104 8.36 -10.85 7.60
C CYS A 104 7.53 -10.82 6.32
N ILE A 105 7.80 -11.75 5.41
CA ILE A 105 7.19 -11.81 4.08
C ILE A 105 6.65 -13.22 3.87
N ASP A 106 5.39 -13.37 3.44
CA ASP A 106 4.79 -14.68 3.16
C ASP A 106 4.79 -14.98 1.65
N GLY A 107 5.51 -16.04 1.26
CA GLY A 107 5.31 -16.72 -0.02
C GLY A 107 5.55 -15.90 -1.29
N LEU A 108 6.22 -14.74 -1.21
CA LEU A 108 6.45 -13.87 -2.37
C LEU A 108 7.67 -14.29 -3.18
N THR A 109 7.41 -14.72 -4.41
CA THR A 109 8.43 -15.01 -5.43
C THR A 109 9.34 -13.79 -5.60
N GLY A 110 10.64 -13.91 -5.35
CA GLY A 110 11.61 -12.80 -5.39
C GLY A 110 12.26 -12.44 -4.05
N PHE A 111 11.69 -12.92 -2.94
CA PHE A 111 12.28 -12.82 -1.60
C PHE A 111 12.68 -14.19 -1.00
N SER A 112 12.32 -15.28 -1.68
CA SER A 112 12.63 -16.68 -1.32
C SER A 112 13.59 -17.33 -2.31
#